data_AF-A0A7C9DYZ7-F1
#
_entry.id   AF-A0A7C9DYZ7-F1
#
_cell.length_a   1.000
_cell.length_b   1.000
_cell.length_c   1.000
_cell.angle_alpha   90.00
_cell.angle_beta   90.00
_cell.angle_gamma   90.00
#
_symmetry.space_group_name_H-M   'P 1'
#
loop_
_entity.id
_entity.type
_entity.pdbx_description
1 polymer ?
#
loop_
_entity_poly.entity_id
_entity_poly.type
_entity_poly.pdbx_seq_one_letter_code
_entity_poly.pdbx_strand_id
1 'polypeptide(L)'
;GQVGIFDATNSSRQRRNMLMKMAEGKCKIIFLETICNDENIIERNIRLKVQQSPDYAEQPDFEAGYRDFKRRLENYEKVYEPVEEGSYIKMIDMVSGNGGQIQVNNISGYLPGRIVFFLVNTHLTPRPILLTRHGESLDNVRGRIGGDSTLSDAGELYAKKLANFVEKRMKSERAACIWTSTLQRSILTANHIVGFPKVQWRALDEINAGVCDGMTYEEIKKNMPEEYESRKKDKLCYRYPRGESYLDVIQRLEPVIIELERQRAPVV
;
A
#
# COMPACT_ATOMS: atom_id res chain seq x y z
N GLY A 1 9.07 18.70 -8.70
CA GLY A 1 8.99 17.33 -8.13
C GLY A 1 10.28 17.00 -7.43
N GLN A 2 10.25 16.19 -6.36
CA GLN A 2 11.45 15.77 -5.62
C GLN A 2 12.05 14.44 -6.14
N VAL A 3 11.23 13.64 -6.84
CA VAL A 3 11.60 12.34 -7.42
C VAL A 3 11.01 12.25 -8.82
N GLY A 4 11.77 11.67 -9.75
CA GLY A 4 11.30 11.28 -11.07
C GLY A 4 11.57 9.80 -11.30
N ILE A 5 10.60 9.07 -11.84
CA ILE A 5 10.73 7.65 -12.20
C ILE A 5 10.93 7.57 -13.71
N PHE A 6 12.07 7.04 -14.14
CA PHE A 6 12.37 6.83 -15.55
C PHE A 6 12.23 5.35 -15.88
N ASP A 7 11.02 4.95 -16.25
CA ASP A 7 10.66 3.57 -16.58
C ASP A 7 11.08 3.22 -18.02
N ALA A 8 12.18 2.49 -18.14
CA ALA A 8 12.71 1.96 -19.39
C ALA A 8 13.64 0.78 -19.09
N THR A 9 13.87 -0.08 -20.08
CA THR A 9 14.71 -1.29 -19.89
C THR A 9 16.14 -0.96 -19.45
N ASN A 10 16.73 0.12 -19.99
CA ASN A 10 18.07 0.62 -19.64
C ASN A 10 19.13 -0.51 -19.56
N SER A 11 19.00 -1.49 -20.46
CA SER A 11 19.68 -2.79 -20.36
C SER A 11 21.18 -2.75 -20.64
N SER A 12 21.70 -1.69 -21.27
CA SER A 12 23.13 -1.55 -21.57
C SER A 12 23.83 -0.53 -20.68
N ARG A 13 25.09 -0.81 -20.37
CA ARG A 13 25.97 0.06 -19.60
C ARG A 13 26.16 1.42 -20.26
N GLN A 14 26.29 1.44 -21.60
CA GLN A 14 26.41 2.67 -22.38
C GLN A 14 25.22 3.60 -22.15
N ARG A 15 24.00 3.06 -22.19
CA ARG A 15 22.76 3.82 -21.96
C ARG A 15 22.72 4.41 -20.55
N ARG A 16 23.06 3.61 -19.53
CA ARG A 16 23.07 4.04 -18.12
C ARG A 16 24.14 5.09 -17.83
N ASN A 17 25.34 4.94 -18.38
CA ASN A 17 26.41 5.95 -18.29
C ASN A 17 26.00 7.29 -18.95
N MET A 18 25.31 7.23 -20.09
CA MET A 18 24.77 8.43 -20.73
C MET A 18 23.76 9.15 -19.81
N LEU A 19 22.86 8.41 -19.15
CA LEU A 19 21.90 8.97 -18.20
C LEU A 19 22.58 9.62 -17.00
N MET A 20 23.58 8.95 -16.40
CA MET A 20 24.36 9.51 -15.29
C MET A 20 25.06 10.81 -15.69
N LYS A 21 25.67 10.87 -16.86
CA LYS A 21 26.29 12.09 -17.38
C LYS A 21 25.28 13.22 -17.60
N MET A 22 24.07 12.90 -18.08
CA MET A 22 23.02 13.90 -18.27
C MET A 22 22.49 14.48 -16.95
N ALA A 23 22.48 13.67 -15.89
CA ALA A 23 22.00 14.00 -14.55
C ALA A 23 23.05 14.67 -13.65
N GLU A 24 24.33 14.59 -14.03
CA GLU A 24 25.44 15.18 -13.28
C GLU A 24 25.17 16.66 -12.94
N GLY A 25 25.33 17.01 -11.66
CA GLY A 25 25.04 18.35 -11.14
C GLY A 25 23.56 18.75 -11.07
N LYS A 26 22.64 17.91 -11.56
CA LYS A 26 21.19 18.21 -11.62
C LYS A 26 20.36 17.35 -10.67
N CYS A 27 20.62 16.05 -10.62
CA CYS A 27 19.92 15.13 -9.73
C CYS A 27 20.76 13.90 -9.39
N LYS A 28 20.39 13.21 -8.31
CA LYS A 28 20.95 11.90 -7.96
C LYS A 28 20.20 10.81 -8.74
N ILE A 29 20.94 9.87 -9.32
CA ILE A 29 20.38 8.67 -9.95
C ILE A 29 20.53 7.49 -8.99
N ILE A 30 19.45 6.70 -8.87
CA ILE A 30 19.47 5.38 -8.25
C ILE A 30 18.87 4.42 -9.28
N PHE A 31 19.61 3.38 -9.63
CA PHE A 31 19.09 2.31 -10.48
C PHE A 31 18.33 1.30 -9.63
N LEU A 32 17.12 0.96 -10.05
CA LEU A 32 16.35 -0.15 -9.49
C LEU A 32 16.31 -1.27 -10.53
N GLU A 33 17.03 -2.36 -10.27
CA GLU A 33 17.11 -3.52 -11.15
C GLU A 33 16.32 -4.67 -10.55
N THR A 34 15.41 -5.28 -11.31
CA THR A 34 14.68 -6.47 -10.89
C THR A 34 15.10 -7.64 -11.78
N ILE A 35 15.65 -8.68 -11.16
CA ILE A 35 16.13 -9.89 -11.82
C ILE A 35 15.22 -11.03 -11.38
N CYS A 36 14.65 -11.74 -12.35
CA CYS A 36 13.82 -12.91 -12.12
C CYS A 36 14.34 -14.03 -13.02
N ASN A 37 14.80 -15.12 -12.42
CA ASN A 37 15.30 -16.31 -13.10
C ASN A 37 14.28 -17.47 -13.06
N ASP A 38 13.19 -17.32 -12.30
CA ASP A 38 12.13 -18.33 -12.25
C ASP A 38 11.28 -18.30 -13.52
N GLU A 39 11.45 -19.32 -14.36
CA GLU A 39 10.76 -19.49 -15.64
C GLU A 39 9.22 -19.45 -15.51
N ASN A 40 8.67 -19.98 -14.42
CA ASN A 40 7.21 -19.99 -14.22
C ASN A 40 6.67 -18.59 -13.98
N ILE A 41 7.42 -17.77 -13.23
CA ILE A 41 7.06 -16.38 -12.97
C ILE A 41 7.20 -15.56 -14.24
N ILE A 42 8.30 -15.74 -14.99
CA ILE A 42 8.52 -15.08 -16.28
C ILE A 42 7.37 -15.41 -17.22
N GLU A 43 7.05 -16.69 -17.40
CA GLU A 43 5.96 -17.12 -18.28
C GLU A 43 4.63 -16.50 -17.86
N ARG A 44 4.28 -16.56 -16.56
CA ARG A 44 3.04 -15.97 -16.04
C ARG A 44 2.98 -14.47 -16.34
N ASN A 45 4.07 -13.75 -16.14
CA ASN A 45 4.13 -12.31 -16.38
C ASN A 45 3.99 -11.97 -17.88
N ILE A 46 4.58 -12.77 -18.77
CA ILE A 46 4.41 -12.61 -20.22
C ILE A 46 2.93 -12.79 -20.59
N ARG A 47 2.28 -13.84 -20.09
CA ARG A 47 0.85 -14.09 -20.37
C ARG A 47 -0.03 -12.93 -19.91
N LEU A 48 0.21 -12.41 -18.69
CA LEU A 48 -0.50 -11.24 -18.16
C LEU A 48 -0.25 -9.99 -19.01
N LYS A 49 0.99 -9.75 -19.44
CA LYS A 49 1.34 -8.62 -20.29
C LYS A 49 0.61 -8.68 -21.62
N VAL A 50 0.56 -9.84 -22.29
CA VAL A 50 -0.16 -10.00 -23.56
C VAL A 50 -1.67 -9.79 -23.38
N GLN A 51 -2.25 -10.24 -22.26
CA GLN A 51 -3.69 -10.08 -21.98
C GLN A 51 -4.11 -8.64 -21.66
N GLN A 52 -3.24 -7.87 -21.00
CA GLN A 52 -3.62 -6.58 -20.39
C GLN A 52 -2.94 -5.36 -21.01
N SER A 53 -1.87 -5.55 -21.79
CA SER A 53 -1.08 -4.43 -22.32
C SER A 53 -1.75 -3.79 -23.53
N PRO A 54 -1.76 -2.44 -23.61
CA PRO A 54 -2.21 -1.72 -24.81
C PRO A 54 -1.47 -2.15 -26.09
N ASP A 55 -0.17 -2.49 -25.99
CA ASP A 55 0.66 -3.01 -27.10
C ASP A 55 0.05 -4.21 -27.85
N TYR A 56 -0.81 -4.98 -27.20
CA TYR A 56 -1.45 -6.18 -27.77
C TYR A 56 -2.97 -6.06 -27.83
N ALA A 57 -3.54 -4.87 -27.61
CA ALA A 57 -5.00 -4.67 -27.59
C ALA A 57 -5.67 -5.02 -28.93
N GLU A 58 -4.96 -4.83 -30.04
CA GLU A 58 -5.43 -5.16 -31.39
C GLU A 58 -4.97 -6.55 -31.88
N GLN A 59 -4.34 -7.35 -31.01
CA GLN A 59 -3.88 -8.70 -31.36
C GLN A 59 -4.92 -9.73 -30.91
N PRO A 60 -5.79 -10.24 -31.82
CA PRO A 60 -6.81 -11.22 -31.45
C PRO A 60 -6.21 -12.61 -31.15
N ASP A 61 -5.03 -12.93 -31.68
CA ASP A 61 -4.34 -14.20 -31.42
C ASP A 61 -3.36 -14.06 -30.25
N PHE A 62 -3.78 -14.59 -29.10
CA PHE A 62 -2.95 -14.64 -27.90
C PHE A 62 -1.60 -15.34 -28.12
N GLU A 63 -1.56 -16.43 -28.88
CA GLU A 63 -0.32 -17.20 -29.11
C GLU A 63 0.64 -16.47 -30.06
N ALA A 64 0.12 -15.66 -30.99
CA ALA A 64 0.94 -14.75 -31.78
C ALA A 64 1.57 -13.66 -30.88
N GLY A 65 0.78 -13.03 -30.01
CA GLY A 65 1.28 -12.02 -29.06
C GLY A 65 2.31 -12.57 -28.08
N TYR A 66 2.09 -13.77 -27.56
CA TYR A 66 3.02 -14.47 -26.69
C TYR A 66 4.37 -14.76 -27.37
N ARG A 67 4.35 -15.26 -28.62
CA ARG A 67 5.58 -15.51 -29.40
C ARG A 67 6.31 -14.23 -29.75
N ASP A 68 5.59 -13.17 -30.08
CA ASP A 68 6.19 -11.85 -30.32
C ASP A 68 6.93 -11.34 -29.07
N PHE A 69 6.27 -11.38 -27.91
CA PHE A 69 6.89 -10.93 -26.67
C PHE A 69 8.13 -11.74 -26.30
N LYS A 70 8.08 -13.07 -26.45
CA LYS A 70 9.26 -13.94 -26.25
C LYS A 70 10.44 -13.53 -27.14
N ARG A 71 10.19 -13.27 -28.43
CA ARG A 71 11.23 -12.81 -29.36
C ARG A 71 11.82 -11.46 -28.94
N ARG A 72 10.99 -10.54 -28.43
CA ARG A 72 11.47 -9.25 -27.89
C ARG A 72 12.36 -9.47 -26.68
N LEU A 73 11.97 -10.37 -25.77
CA LEU A 73 12.76 -10.73 -24.59
C LEU A 73 14.13 -11.32 -24.99
N GLU A 74 14.17 -12.29 -25.90
CA GLU A 74 15.42 -12.87 -26.42
C GLU A 74 16.37 -11.81 -27.01
N ASN A 75 15.82 -10.77 -27.63
CA ASN A 75 16.63 -9.67 -28.16
C ASN A 75 17.20 -8.77 -27.05
N TYR A 76 16.44 -8.52 -25.98
CA TYR A 76 16.94 -7.78 -24.82
C TYR A 76 18.00 -8.57 -24.06
N GLU A 77 17.83 -9.88 -23.90
CA GLU A 77 18.79 -10.75 -23.22
C GLU A 77 20.17 -10.73 -23.89
N LYS A 78 20.23 -10.68 -25.23
CA LYS A 78 21.50 -10.62 -25.99
C LYS A 78 22.34 -9.38 -25.69
N VAL A 79 21.70 -8.27 -25.30
CA VAL A 79 22.35 -6.97 -25.06
C VAL A 79 22.34 -6.56 -23.59
N TYR A 80 21.79 -7.41 -22.72
CA TYR A 80 21.63 -7.10 -21.31
C TYR A 80 22.97 -7.18 -20.58
N GLU A 81 23.30 -6.08 -19.91
CA GLU A 81 24.44 -5.95 -19.02
C GLU A 81 23.90 -5.59 -17.62
N PRO A 82 24.08 -6.45 -16.60
CA PRO A 82 23.64 -6.16 -15.23
C PRO A 82 24.18 -4.82 -14.72
N VAL A 83 23.42 -4.15 -13.85
CA VAL A 83 23.84 -2.86 -13.28
C VAL A 83 25.01 -3.04 -12.32
N GLU A 84 26.19 -2.49 -12.61
CA GLU A 84 27.33 -2.52 -11.67
C GLU A 84 27.84 -1.12 -11.31
N GLU A 85 27.35 -0.10 -12.02
CA GLU A 85 27.75 1.29 -11.86
C GLU A 85 26.77 2.11 -11.01
N GLY A 86 27.31 3.13 -10.34
CA GLY A 86 26.53 4.12 -9.61
C GLY A 86 25.84 3.57 -8.36
N SER A 87 24.86 4.32 -7.87
CA SER A 87 23.99 3.88 -6.77
C SER A 87 22.88 2.98 -7.31
N TYR A 88 22.72 1.80 -6.72
CA TYR A 88 21.71 0.86 -7.19
C TYR A 88 21.09 0.02 -6.08
N ILE A 89 19.90 -0.50 -6.38
CA ILE A 89 19.16 -1.50 -5.62
C ILE A 89 18.81 -2.62 -6.61
N LYS A 90 19.25 -3.85 -6.33
CA LYS A 90 18.86 -5.03 -7.10
C LYS A 90 17.91 -5.88 -6.29
N MET A 91 16.82 -6.30 -6.91
CA MET A 91 15.87 -7.28 -6.36
C MET A 91 15.96 -8.54 -7.20
N ILE A 92 16.53 -9.60 -6.64
CA ILE A 92 16.82 -10.84 -7.35
C ILE A 92 15.90 -11.92 -6.79
N ASP A 93 15.06 -12.53 -7.63
CA ASP A 93 14.18 -13.66 -7.29
C ASP A 93 13.31 -13.44 -6.04
N MET A 94 12.91 -12.19 -5.78
CA MET A 94 12.12 -11.81 -4.60
C MET A 94 10.68 -12.35 -4.59
N VAL A 95 10.21 -12.84 -5.74
CA VAL A 95 8.81 -13.23 -5.98
C VAL A 95 8.49 -14.63 -5.44
N SER A 96 9.42 -15.58 -5.57
CA SER A 96 9.23 -16.98 -5.17
C SER A 96 9.17 -17.13 -3.64
N GLY A 97 9.68 -16.15 -2.90
CA GLY A 97 9.74 -16.15 -1.45
C GLY A 97 10.80 -17.10 -0.87
N ASN A 98 11.52 -17.85 -1.72
CA ASN A 98 12.58 -18.78 -1.37
C ASN A 98 13.85 -18.41 -2.15
N GLY A 99 14.91 -18.01 -1.44
CA GLY A 99 16.21 -17.74 -2.06
C GLY A 99 16.36 -16.36 -2.73
N GLY A 100 15.36 -15.48 -2.63
CA GLY A 100 15.48 -14.11 -3.13
C GLY A 100 16.52 -13.28 -2.36
N GLN A 101 17.17 -12.34 -3.05
CA GLN A 101 18.21 -11.47 -2.52
C GLN A 101 17.94 -10.01 -2.88
N ILE A 102 18.22 -9.10 -1.95
CA ILE A 102 18.35 -7.67 -2.24
C ILE A 102 19.82 -7.26 -2.12
N GLN A 103 20.35 -6.60 -3.15
CA GLN A 103 21.68 -6.00 -3.14
C GLN A 103 21.56 -4.49 -3.18
N VAL A 104 22.29 -3.81 -2.30
CA VAL A 104 22.24 -2.34 -2.16
C VAL A 104 23.65 -1.80 -2.29
N ASN A 105 23.88 -0.87 -3.22
CA ASN A 105 25.18 -0.26 -3.44
C ASN A 105 25.10 1.26 -3.40
N ASN A 106 26.01 1.87 -2.64
CA ASN A 106 26.19 3.31 -2.54
C ASN A 106 24.88 4.10 -2.30
N ILE A 107 24.01 3.59 -1.42
CA ILE A 107 22.78 4.27 -1.00
C ILE A 107 23.03 5.04 0.29
N SER A 108 22.76 6.34 0.27
CA SER A 108 22.92 7.22 1.44
C SER A 108 21.85 8.31 1.50
N GLY A 109 21.46 8.68 2.72
CA GLY A 109 20.44 9.69 3.00
C GLY A 109 19.04 9.11 3.24
N TYR A 110 18.15 9.96 3.72
CA TYR A 110 16.82 9.56 4.20
C TYR A 110 15.96 8.93 3.09
N LEU A 111 15.69 9.65 2.01
CA LEU A 111 14.77 9.19 0.96
C LEU A 111 15.24 7.90 0.26
N PRO A 112 16.51 7.77 -0.18
CA PRO A 112 17.02 6.51 -0.71
C PRO A 112 16.94 5.33 0.27
N GLY A 113 17.26 5.57 1.55
CA GLY A 113 17.12 4.55 2.59
C GLY A 113 15.67 4.11 2.81
N ARG A 114 14.71 5.03 2.70
CA ARG A 114 13.27 4.76 2.76
C ARG A 114 12.78 3.93 1.58
N ILE A 115 13.32 4.16 0.38
CA ILE A 115 13.04 3.33 -0.80
C ILE A 115 13.53 1.89 -0.56
N VAL A 116 14.77 1.71 -0.10
CA VAL A 116 15.30 0.38 0.24
C VAL A 116 14.43 -0.30 1.29
N PHE A 117 14.09 0.41 2.37
CA PHE A 117 13.24 -0.12 3.44
C PHE A 117 11.87 -0.57 2.92
N PHE A 118 11.23 0.22 2.06
CA PHE A 118 9.97 -0.17 1.44
C PHE A 118 10.14 -1.44 0.59
N LEU A 119 11.09 -1.46 -0.34
CA LEU A 119 11.30 -2.58 -1.25
C LEU A 119 11.60 -3.91 -0.52
N VAL A 120 12.36 -3.87 0.57
CA VAL A 120 12.66 -5.04 1.41
C VAL A 120 11.41 -5.66 2.05
N ASN A 121 10.37 -4.85 2.30
CA ASN A 121 9.13 -5.31 2.92
C ASN A 121 8.03 -5.67 1.91
N THR A 122 8.27 -5.52 0.61
CA THR A 122 7.27 -5.83 -0.44
C THR A 122 7.38 -7.26 -0.97
N HIS A 123 6.28 -7.79 -1.50
CA HIS A 123 6.25 -9.07 -2.20
C HIS A 123 5.15 -9.10 -3.27
N LEU A 124 5.21 -10.05 -4.19
CA LEU A 124 4.20 -10.22 -5.25
C LEU A 124 3.17 -11.31 -5.00
N THR A 125 3.20 -11.98 -3.84
CA THR A 125 2.17 -12.97 -3.46
C THR A 125 0.77 -12.33 -3.51
N PRO A 126 -0.14 -12.80 -4.37
CA PRO A 126 -1.50 -12.27 -4.45
C PRO A 126 -2.25 -12.55 -3.15
N ARG A 127 -2.88 -11.51 -2.59
CA ARG A 127 -3.73 -11.61 -1.40
C ARG A 127 -4.81 -10.53 -1.41
N PRO A 128 -6.00 -10.80 -0.87
CA PRO A 128 -6.98 -9.76 -0.61
C PRO A 128 -6.61 -8.98 0.66
N ILE A 129 -6.74 -7.65 0.59
CA ILE A 129 -6.83 -6.76 1.75
C ILE A 129 -8.27 -6.27 1.78
N LEU A 130 -9.01 -6.62 2.83
CA LEU A 130 -10.39 -6.17 3.02
C LEU A 130 -10.37 -4.98 3.96
N LEU A 131 -11.02 -3.89 3.59
CA LEU A 131 -11.11 -2.71 4.45
C LEU A 131 -12.57 -2.43 4.76
N THR A 132 -12.86 -2.22 6.03
CA THR A 132 -14.17 -1.75 6.45
C THR A 132 -14.07 -0.87 7.70
N ARG A 133 -15.08 -0.03 7.90
CA ARG A 133 -15.26 0.69 9.16
C ARG A 133 -15.85 -0.25 10.21
N HIS A 134 -15.78 0.18 11.46
CA HIS A 134 -16.62 -0.38 12.52
C HIS A 134 -18.11 -0.28 12.15
N GLY A 135 -18.94 -1.15 12.74
CA GLY A 135 -20.39 -0.98 12.70
C GLY A 135 -20.80 0.36 13.29
N GLU A 136 -21.98 0.86 12.92
CA GLU A 136 -22.50 2.13 13.44
C GLU A 136 -22.42 2.20 14.98
N SER A 137 -21.86 3.29 15.52
CA SER A 137 -21.77 3.53 16.96
C SER A 137 -22.87 4.46 17.46
N LEU A 138 -23.08 4.52 18.77
CA LEU A 138 -24.03 5.46 19.39
C LEU A 138 -23.69 6.92 19.08
N ASP A 139 -22.40 7.27 18.96
CA ASP A 139 -22.00 8.62 18.55
C ASP A 139 -22.32 8.90 17.08
N ASN A 140 -22.24 7.89 16.20
CA ASN A 140 -22.68 8.05 14.82
C ASN A 140 -24.17 8.37 14.74
N VAL A 141 -25.01 7.65 15.49
CA VAL A 141 -26.47 7.92 15.58
C VAL A 141 -26.74 9.35 16.06
N ARG A 142 -25.89 9.88 16.95
CA ARG A 142 -25.99 11.25 17.48
C ARG A 142 -25.29 12.30 16.61
N GLY A 143 -24.62 11.91 15.52
CA GLY A 143 -23.85 12.80 14.67
C GLY A 143 -22.61 13.42 15.34
N ARG A 144 -22.08 12.78 16.39
CA ARG A 144 -20.90 13.23 17.15
C ARG A 144 -19.63 12.63 16.54
N ILE A 145 -18.55 13.43 16.51
CA ILE A 145 -17.25 13.01 15.97
C ILE A 145 -16.32 12.49 17.08
N GLY A 146 -15.40 11.61 16.70
CA GLY A 146 -14.41 11.01 17.61
C GLY A 146 -15.06 10.12 18.68
N GLY A 147 -14.67 10.30 19.94
CA GLY A 147 -15.13 9.51 21.09
C GLY A 147 -14.81 8.02 21.00
N ASP A 148 -15.37 7.27 21.96
CA ASP A 148 -15.21 5.81 22.05
C ASP A 148 -16.51 5.09 22.43
N SER A 149 -17.63 5.51 21.83
CA SER A 149 -18.91 4.83 22.08
C SER A 149 -18.95 3.39 21.55
N THR A 150 -19.76 2.58 22.24
CA THR A 150 -20.16 1.24 21.79
C THR A 150 -21.00 1.27 20.51
N LEU A 151 -21.24 0.09 19.94
CA LEU A 151 -22.10 -0.11 18.77
C LEU A 151 -23.58 0.20 19.08
N SER A 152 -24.29 0.68 18.06
CA SER A 152 -25.76 0.71 18.02
C SER A 152 -26.31 -0.69 17.71
N ASP A 153 -27.63 -0.88 17.83
CA ASP A 153 -28.29 -2.13 17.43
C ASP A 153 -28.05 -2.46 15.93
N ALA A 154 -28.03 -1.42 15.08
CA ALA A 154 -27.70 -1.56 13.67
C ALA A 154 -26.23 -1.92 13.46
N GLY A 155 -25.32 -1.33 14.25
CA GLY A 155 -23.89 -1.69 14.26
C GLY A 155 -23.63 -3.12 14.69
N GLU A 156 -24.36 -3.61 15.69
CA GLU A 156 -24.31 -5.00 16.16
C GLU A 156 -24.82 -5.98 15.09
N LEU A 157 -25.90 -5.63 14.39
CA LEU A 157 -26.38 -6.40 13.23
C LEU A 157 -25.35 -6.41 12.10
N TYR A 158 -24.70 -5.27 11.82
CA TYR A 158 -23.63 -5.17 10.84
C TYR A 158 -22.46 -6.10 11.21
N ALA A 159 -22.01 -6.09 12.47
CA ALA A 159 -20.90 -6.91 12.94
C ALA A 159 -21.14 -8.41 12.72
N LYS A 160 -22.36 -8.89 12.98
CA LYS A 160 -22.77 -10.29 12.70
C LYS A 160 -22.77 -10.61 11.21
N LYS A 161 -23.24 -9.68 10.37
CA LYS A 161 -23.22 -9.85 8.90
C LYS A 161 -21.78 -9.85 8.36
N LEU A 162 -20.92 -8.99 8.89
CA LEU A 162 -19.50 -8.94 8.55
C LEU A 162 -18.81 -10.26 8.92
N ALA A 163 -19.09 -10.81 10.10
CA ALA A 163 -18.56 -12.11 10.52
C ALA A 163 -18.93 -13.22 9.53
N ASN A 164 -20.20 -13.32 9.15
CA ASN A 164 -20.67 -14.27 8.14
C ASN A 164 -20.01 -14.06 6.77
N PHE A 165 -19.74 -12.80 6.38
CA PHE A 165 -19.05 -12.48 5.14
C PHE A 165 -17.58 -12.92 5.17
N VAL A 166 -16.86 -12.58 6.24
CA VAL A 166 -15.45 -12.93 6.43
C VAL A 166 -15.28 -14.44 6.50
N GLU A 167 -16.10 -15.15 7.26
CA GLU A 167 -16.05 -16.61 7.35
C GLU A 167 -16.23 -17.28 5.99
N LYS A 168 -17.20 -16.81 5.18
CA LYS A 168 -17.43 -17.34 3.83
C LYS A 168 -16.27 -17.01 2.88
N ARG A 169 -15.76 -15.79 2.92
CA ARG A 169 -14.72 -15.30 2.02
C ARG A 169 -13.35 -15.89 2.32
N MET A 170 -13.06 -16.13 3.60
CA MET A 170 -11.75 -16.56 4.13
C MET A 170 -11.76 -18.01 4.60
N LYS A 171 -12.73 -18.83 4.18
CA LYS A 171 -12.88 -20.23 4.64
C LYS A 171 -11.62 -21.08 4.45
N SER A 172 -10.86 -20.84 3.38
CA SER A 172 -9.59 -21.51 3.07
C SER A 172 -8.35 -20.82 3.65
N GLU A 173 -8.48 -19.62 4.20
CA GLU A 173 -7.38 -18.70 4.50
C GLU A 173 -7.02 -18.74 5.98
N ARG A 174 -6.52 -19.87 6.47
CA ARG A 174 -6.25 -20.09 7.92
C ARG A 174 -5.19 -19.15 8.51
N ALA A 175 -4.37 -18.51 7.67
CA ALA A 175 -3.35 -17.55 8.07
C ALA A 175 -3.85 -16.10 8.08
N ALA A 176 -5.12 -15.85 7.73
CA ALA A 176 -5.66 -14.49 7.72
C ALA A 176 -5.67 -13.87 9.12
N CYS A 177 -5.55 -12.55 9.18
CA CYS A 177 -5.59 -11.80 10.44
C CYS A 177 -6.58 -10.64 10.35
N ILE A 178 -7.16 -10.29 11.50
CA ILE A 178 -8.13 -9.19 11.62
C ILE A 178 -7.45 -8.05 12.37
N TRP A 179 -7.38 -6.88 11.76
CA TRP A 179 -6.80 -5.69 12.36
C TRP A 179 -7.89 -4.74 12.81
N THR A 180 -7.71 -4.17 13.99
CA THR A 180 -8.66 -3.21 14.57
C THR A 180 -7.90 -2.01 15.11
N SER A 181 -8.60 -0.88 15.25
CA SER A 181 -8.11 0.19 16.12
C SER A 181 -8.17 -0.24 17.59
N THR A 182 -7.70 0.60 18.49
CA THR A 182 -7.86 0.38 19.93
C THR A 182 -9.22 0.83 20.46
N LEU A 183 -10.06 1.44 19.60
CA LEU A 183 -11.37 1.96 19.96
C LEU A 183 -12.42 0.83 20.04
N GLN A 184 -13.27 0.90 21.06
CA GLN A 184 -14.26 -0.10 21.44
C GLN A 184 -15.12 -0.53 20.25
N ARG A 185 -15.61 0.41 19.45
CA ARG A 185 -16.45 0.13 18.27
C ARG A 185 -15.81 -0.81 17.25
N SER A 186 -14.51 -0.67 16.95
CA SER A 186 -13.84 -1.60 16.01
C SER A 186 -13.61 -2.97 16.64
N ILE A 187 -13.30 -3.01 17.93
CA ILE A 187 -13.08 -4.25 18.67
C ILE A 187 -14.39 -5.06 18.73
N LEU A 188 -15.49 -4.40 19.13
CA LEU A 188 -16.82 -5.02 19.17
C LEU A 188 -17.28 -5.51 17.80
N THR A 189 -16.98 -4.76 16.73
CA THR A 189 -17.31 -5.17 15.36
C THR A 189 -16.58 -6.47 14.99
N ALA A 190 -15.32 -6.60 15.39
CA ALA A 190 -14.51 -7.79 15.12
C ALA A 190 -14.83 -8.99 16.03
N ASN A 191 -15.51 -8.79 17.17
CA ASN A 191 -15.76 -9.86 18.16
C ASN A 191 -16.50 -11.07 17.57
N HIS A 192 -17.42 -10.85 16.63
CA HIS A 192 -18.18 -11.92 15.99
C HIS A 192 -17.36 -12.74 14.97
N ILE A 193 -16.19 -12.23 14.55
CA ILE A 193 -15.29 -12.94 13.63
C ILE A 193 -14.46 -13.95 14.43
N VAL A 194 -14.84 -15.22 14.42
CA VAL A 194 -14.15 -16.29 15.16
C VAL A 194 -13.09 -16.99 14.31
N GLY A 195 -12.10 -17.63 14.95
CA GLY A 195 -11.12 -18.47 14.27
C GLY A 195 -9.90 -17.75 13.66
N PHE A 196 -9.85 -16.41 13.74
CA PHE A 196 -8.72 -15.61 13.25
C PHE A 196 -8.06 -14.79 14.37
N PRO A 197 -6.73 -14.65 14.37
CA PRO A 197 -6.03 -13.76 15.30
C PRO A 197 -6.46 -12.30 15.06
N LYS A 198 -6.67 -11.58 16.17
CA LYS A 198 -7.01 -10.15 16.15
C LYS A 198 -5.83 -9.34 16.66
N VAL A 199 -5.43 -8.33 15.91
CA VAL A 199 -4.34 -7.43 16.27
C VAL A 199 -4.89 -6.01 16.38
N GLN A 200 -4.61 -5.35 17.49
CA GLN A 200 -5.01 -3.97 17.72
C GLN A 200 -3.85 -3.04 17.38
N TRP A 201 -4.13 -2.04 16.56
CA TRP A 201 -3.17 -1.02 16.17
C TRP A 201 -3.70 0.34 16.61
N ARG A 202 -3.00 0.98 17.56
CA ARG A 202 -3.30 2.38 17.92
C ARG A 202 -3.16 3.33 16.73
N ALA A 203 -2.28 2.99 15.79
CA ALA A 203 -2.14 3.71 14.53
C ALA A 203 -3.41 3.67 13.65
N LEU A 204 -4.36 2.76 13.89
CA LEU A 204 -5.65 2.70 13.21
C LEU A 204 -6.77 3.47 13.95
N ASP A 205 -6.48 4.10 15.08
CA ASP A 205 -7.47 4.95 15.77
C ASP A 205 -7.92 6.08 14.85
N GLU A 206 -9.20 6.44 14.97
CA GLU A 206 -9.79 7.56 14.23
C GLU A 206 -9.01 8.85 14.44
N ILE A 207 -9.09 9.77 13.48
CA ILE A 207 -8.46 11.09 13.59
C ILE A 207 -8.85 11.76 14.92
N ASN A 208 -7.86 12.19 15.68
CA ASN A 208 -8.08 12.88 16.94
C ASN A 208 -8.63 14.29 16.68
N ALA A 209 -9.90 14.52 17.03
CA ALA A 209 -10.57 15.82 16.87
C ALA A 209 -10.19 16.85 17.95
N GLY A 210 -9.32 16.49 18.91
CA GLY A 210 -8.81 17.38 19.94
C GLY A 210 -9.94 18.00 20.77
N VAL A 211 -9.99 19.32 20.83
CA VAL A 211 -11.05 20.04 21.57
C VAL A 211 -12.45 19.85 20.99
N CYS A 212 -12.56 19.41 19.73
CA CYS A 212 -13.84 19.15 19.07
C CYS A 212 -14.35 17.72 19.29
N ASP A 213 -13.63 16.91 20.07
CA ASP A 213 -14.00 15.52 20.34
C ASP A 213 -15.36 15.43 21.03
N GLY A 214 -16.19 14.50 20.58
CA GLY A 214 -17.56 14.33 21.04
C GLY A 214 -18.54 15.39 20.55
N MET A 215 -18.14 16.44 19.81
CA MET A 215 -19.08 17.44 19.29
C MET A 215 -19.77 16.98 18.00
N THR A 216 -20.94 17.54 17.71
CA THR A 216 -21.53 17.51 16.36
C THR A 216 -20.93 18.59 15.48
N TYR A 217 -21.01 18.43 14.15
CA TYR A 217 -20.53 19.47 13.23
C TYR A 217 -21.27 20.81 13.40
N GLU A 218 -22.55 20.79 13.79
CA GLU A 218 -23.32 22.01 14.06
C GLU A 218 -22.89 22.69 15.37
N GLU A 219 -22.57 21.91 16.41
CA GLU A 219 -21.96 22.44 17.65
C GLU A 219 -20.61 23.10 17.34
N ILE A 220 -19.75 22.47 16.52
CA ILE A 220 -18.46 23.04 16.11
C ILE A 220 -18.67 24.34 15.32
N LYS A 221 -19.58 24.35 14.35
CA LYS A 221 -19.88 25.54 13.55
C LYS A 221 -20.39 26.71 14.40
N LYS A 222 -21.21 26.42 15.41
CA LYS A 222 -21.77 27.43 16.32
C LYS A 222 -20.74 27.94 17.34
N ASN A 223 -20.00 27.03 17.97
CA ASN A 223 -19.11 27.34 19.10
C ASN A 223 -17.70 27.75 18.64
N MET A 224 -17.26 27.29 17.46
CA MET A 224 -15.92 27.48 16.91
C MET A 224 -15.99 27.73 15.38
N PRO A 225 -16.67 28.81 14.92
CA PRO A 225 -16.92 29.06 13.50
C PRO A 225 -15.64 29.21 12.67
N GLU A 226 -14.58 29.79 13.25
CA GLU A 226 -13.28 29.95 12.58
C GLU A 226 -12.61 28.62 12.28
N GLU A 227 -12.68 27.66 13.22
CA GLU A 227 -12.16 26.31 13.05
C GLU A 227 -12.95 25.54 11.99
N TYR A 228 -14.28 25.69 12.01
CA TYR A 228 -15.17 25.07 11.02
C TYR A 228 -14.84 25.53 9.59
N GLU A 229 -14.70 26.84 9.37
CA GLU A 229 -14.36 27.39 8.07
C GLU A 229 -12.92 27.08 7.65
N SER A 230 -11.96 27.10 8.59
CA SER A 230 -10.56 26.74 8.33
C SER A 230 -10.45 25.29 7.84
N ARG A 231 -11.14 24.36 8.52
CA ARG A 231 -11.20 22.96 8.09
C ARG A 231 -11.90 22.77 6.74
N LYS A 232 -12.94 23.55 6.46
CA LYS A 232 -13.65 23.49 5.18
C LYS A 232 -12.77 23.97 4.02
N LYS A 233 -11.95 25.00 4.25
CA LYS A 233 -11.04 25.59 3.26
C LYS A 233 -9.89 24.65 2.89
N ASP A 234 -9.27 24.00 3.87
CA ASP A 234 -8.17 23.06 3.65
C ASP A 234 -8.27 21.85 4.58
N LYS A 235 -9.15 20.91 4.23
CA LYS A 235 -9.42 19.74 5.07
C LYS A 235 -8.19 18.84 5.25
N LEU A 236 -7.27 18.81 4.29
CA LEU A 236 -6.10 17.94 4.32
C LEU A 236 -5.07 18.45 5.33
N CYS A 237 -4.73 19.73 5.28
CA CYS A 237 -3.67 20.31 6.11
C CYS A 237 -4.19 20.90 7.43
N TYR A 238 -5.49 21.19 7.53
CA TYR A 238 -6.08 21.66 8.78
C TYR A 238 -5.85 20.65 9.91
N ARG A 239 -5.33 21.14 11.04
CA ARG A 239 -5.13 20.38 12.27
C ARG A 239 -6.11 20.87 13.31
N TYR A 240 -6.90 19.96 13.88
CA TYR A 240 -7.77 20.31 15.01
C TYR A 240 -6.95 20.85 16.18
N PRO A 241 -7.44 21.86 16.93
CA PRO A 241 -6.74 22.33 18.12
C PRO A 241 -6.56 21.19 19.12
N ARG A 242 -5.29 20.93 19.50
CA ARG A 242 -4.88 19.79 20.34
C ARG A 242 -5.26 18.41 19.77
N GLY A 243 -5.44 18.33 18.45
CA GLY A 243 -5.77 17.10 17.72
C GLY A 243 -4.84 16.89 16.52
N GLU A 244 -5.36 16.21 15.52
CA GLU A 244 -4.63 15.80 14.31
C GLU A 244 -5.18 16.50 13.04
N SER A 245 -4.32 16.57 12.02
CA SER A 245 -4.68 16.78 10.62
C SER A 245 -4.68 15.44 9.87
N TYR A 246 -5.19 15.42 8.64
CA TYR A 246 -5.04 14.22 7.80
C TYR A 246 -3.57 13.95 7.43
N LEU A 247 -2.70 14.98 7.40
CA LEU A 247 -1.25 14.77 7.22
C LEU A 247 -0.64 14.02 8.41
N ASP A 248 -1.08 14.31 9.64
CA ASP A 248 -0.65 13.58 10.83
C ASP A 248 -1.13 12.11 10.78
N VAL A 249 -2.36 11.89 10.33
CA VAL A 249 -2.92 10.54 10.13
C VAL A 249 -2.12 9.76 9.09
N ILE A 250 -1.77 10.38 7.95
CA ILE A 250 -0.93 9.75 6.91
C ILE A 250 0.41 9.31 7.48
N GLN A 251 1.07 10.16 8.27
CA GLN A 251 2.33 9.82 8.93
C GLN A 251 2.16 8.69 9.95
N ARG A 252 1.08 8.73 10.74
CA ARG A 252 0.77 7.70 11.75
C ARG A 252 0.44 6.35 11.13
N LEU A 253 -0.19 6.31 9.97
CA LEU A 253 -0.53 5.07 9.26
C LEU A 253 0.64 4.45 8.51
N GLU A 254 1.76 5.15 8.39
CA GLU A 254 2.90 4.69 7.61
C GLU A 254 3.43 3.30 8.05
N PRO A 255 3.61 2.98 9.34
CA PRO A 255 4.01 1.63 9.76
C PRO A 255 2.96 0.56 9.46
N VAL A 256 1.67 0.93 9.46
CA VAL A 256 0.56 0.02 9.11
C VAL A 256 0.63 -0.36 7.64
N ILE A 257 0.89 0.60 6.75
CA ILE A 257 1.06 0.32 5.32
C ILE A 257 2.24 -0.61 5.06
N ILE A 258 3.37 -0.39 5.74
CA ILE A 258 4.55 -1.26 5.61
C ILE A 258 4.24 -2.68 6.07
N GLU A 259 3.55 -2.83 7.20
CA GLU A 259 3.16 -4.15 7.68
C GLU A 259 2.13 -4.80 6.75
N LEU A 260 1.17 -4.04 6.21
CA LEU A 260 0.23 -4.54 5.20
C LEU A 260 0.97 -5.10 3.99
N GLU A 261 1.99 -4.38 3.49
CA GLU A 261 2.82 -4.82 2.36
C GLU A 261 3.63 -6.08 2.67
N ARG A 262 4.01 -6.28 3.93
CA ARG A 262 4.78 -7.43 4.41
C ARG A 262 3.93 -8.70 4.57
N GLN A 263 2.66 -8.56 4.94
CA GLN A 263 1.77 -9.69 5.19
C GLN A 263 1.50 -10.47 3.91
N ARG A 264 1.82 -11.76 3.86
CA ARG A 264 1.53 -12.62 2.69
C ARG A 264 0.15 -13.25 2.71
N ALA A 265 -0.48 -13.30 3.88
CA ALA A 265 -1.81 -13.80 4.09
C ALA A 265 -2.84 -12.67 3.99
N PRO A 266 -4.14 -12.98 3.80
CA PRO A 266 -5.18 -11.97 3.82
C PRO A 266 -5.23 -11.16 5.12
N VAL A 267 -5.53 -9.87 5.00
CA VAL A 267 -5.76 -8.97 6.13
C VAL A 267 -7.16 -8.38 6.00
N VAL A 268 -7.88 -8.31 7.11
CA VAL A 268 -9.23 -7.71 7.22
C VAL A 268 -9.19 -6.56 8.22
#